data_AF-A0A1B6GAD1-F1
#
_entry.id   AF-A0A1B6GAD1-F1
#
_cell.length_a   1.000
_cell.length_b   1.000
_cell.length_c   1.000
_cell.angle_alpha   90.00
_cell.angle_beta   90.00
_cell.angle_gamma   90.00
#
_symmetry.space_group_name_H-M   'P 1'
#
loop_
_entity.id
_entity.type
_entity.pdbx_description
1 polymer ?
#
loop_
_entity_poly.entity_id
_entity_poly.type
_entity_poly.pdbx_seq_one_letter_code
_entity_poly.pdbx_strand_id
1 'polypeptide(L)'
;CESDHNLPSSGDKAEVKADLQFYCLKQLKIALRKTTEKVYEEHTNAWQQLWATGISISQSKAKDALNGDKINATMYYVLSNVRSPLDPPPLTIPTGCYGNIHHTFQATNLWNDLSTFFNVQKATSFWLLTLQKQGCDNLVALGAPGVMQAMVLSFGSFKFSSQHLEFNMHPKFLHRDYTFRRLQYGNLTQVNVTVQLQEDNKAILLVALEKSDRPFYACDGGCLDGPVQLGHMKLQFPVKLTDPVTAILYISPDRKHLDDMRHAIHVQEVGEAPAHEHSVIALHKHGHHLGGLPTFFWVSVCFLIIVFHLFLFKLIYNEYCGGYQEKKTFQERHKVRYSKL
;
A
#
# COMPACT_ATOMS: atom_id res chain seq x y z
N CYS A 1 -11.62 -23.80 -15.88
CA CYS A 1 -12.85 -24.00 -16.67
C CYS A 1 -13.72 -22.77 -16.44
N GLU A 2 -14.42 -22.32 -17.49
CA GLU A 2 -15.23 -21.09 -17.61
C GLU A 2 -14.51 -19.74 -17.72
N SER A 3 -14.33 -19.26 -18.95
CA SER A 3 -15.33 -18.38 -19.59
C SER A 3 -15.02 -18.25 -21.07
N ASP A 4 -16.05 -18.48 -21.86
CA ASP A 4 -16.13 -18.19 -23.29
C ASP A 4 -15.81 -16.71 -23.53
N HIS A 5 -14.85 -16.44 -24.41
CA HIS A 5 -14.97 -15.42 -25.46
C HIS A 5 -13.74 -15.55 -26.38
N ASN A 6 -14.02 -15.66 -27.69
CA ASN A 6 -13.12 -15.82 -28.83
C ASN A 6 -12.63 -17.25 -29.14
N LEU A 7 -13.53 -18.24 -29.06
CA LEU A 7 -13.48 -19.37 -30.00
C LEU A 7 -14.19 -18.94 -31.30
N PRO A 8 -13.60 -19.16 -32.48
CA PRO A 8 -14.29 -18.90 -33.74
C PRO A 8 -15.58 -19.70 -33.75
N SER A 9 -16.72 -19.01 -33.82
CA SER A 9 -18.01 -19.69 -33.94
C SER A 9 -18.01 -20.43 -35.28
N SER A 10 -18.24 -21.75 -35.22
CA SER A 10 -18.31 -22.72 -36.33
C SER A 10 -17.02 -23.46 -36.76
N GLY A 11 -15.98 -23.51 -35.94
CA GLY A 11 -14.89 -24.49 -36.13
C GLY A 11 -15.23 -25.86 -35.54
N ASP A 12 -14.97 -26.95 -36.26
CA ASP A 12 -15.14 -28.32 -35.76
C ASP A 12 -14.30 -28.49 -34.48
N LYS A 13 -14.92 -28.93 -33.37
CA LYS A 13 -14.23 -29.12 -32.08
C LYS A 13 -13.00 -30.04 -32.23
N ALA A 14 -13.03 -30.95 -33.20
CA ALA A 14 -11.91 -31.81 -33.53
C ALA A 14 -10.71 -31.04 -34.10
N GLU A 15 -10.96 -30.04 -34.95
CA GLU A 15 -9.94 -29.17 -35.56
C GLU A 15 -9.25 -28.31 -34.50
N VAL A 16 -10.02 -27.62 -33.65
CA VAL A 16 -9.48 -26.80 -32.55
C VAL A 16 -8.63 -27.63 -31.58
N LYS A 17 -9.06 -28.87 -31.28
CA LYS A 17 -8.29 -29.79 -30.43
C LYS A 17 -6.96 -30.18 -31.09
N ALA A 18 -6.98 -30.50 -32.39
CA ALA A 18 -5.80 -30.87 -33.14
C ALA A 18 -4.78 -29.71 -33.19
N ASP A 19 -5.26 -28.49 -33.43
CA ASP A 19 -4.44 -27.28 -33.45
C ASP A 19 -3.80 -26.98 -32.10
N LEU A 20 -4.59 -27.07 -31.01
CA LEU A 20 -4.08 -26.90 -29.65
C LEU A 20 -3.04 -27.95 -29.31
N GLN A 21 -3.28 -29.22 -29.67
CA GLN A 21 -2.34 -30.30 -29.43
C GLN A 21 -1.03 -30.08 -30.20
N PHE A 22 -1.12 -29.68 -31.47
CA PHE A 22 0.04 -29.34 -32.29
C PHE A 22 0.84 -28.20 -31.66
N TYR A 23 0.17 -27.12 -31.24
CA TYR A 23 0.80 -25.97 -30.61
C TYR A 23 1.49 -26.34 -29.29
N CYS A 24 0.80 -27.06 -28.40
CA CYS A 24 1.35 -27.52 -27.13
C CYS A 24 2.60 -28.40 -27.33
N LEU A 25 2.53 -29.36 -28.26
CA LEU A 25 3.68 -30.23 -28.57
C LEU A 25 4.85 -29.43 -29.16
N LYS A 26 4.57 -28.44 -30.01
CA LYS A 26 5.60 -27.54 -30.55
C LYS A 26 6.28 -26.75 -29.43
N GLN A 27 5.51 -26.12 -28.54
CA GLN A 27 6.06 -25.35 -27.41
C GLN A 27 6.84 -26.24 -26.44
N LEU A 28 6.33 -27.42 -26.12
CA LEU A 28 7.02 -28.39 -25.26
C LEU A 28 8.35 -28.83 -25.88
N LYS A 29 8.39 -29.13 -27.18
CA LYS A 29 9.64 -29.47 -27.87
C LYS A 29 10.63 -28.31 -27.88
N ILE A 30 10.16 -27.07 -28.02
CA ILE A 30 11.02 -25.87 -27.93
C ILE A 30 11.60 -25.75 -26.52
N ALA A 31 10.79 -25.95 -25.48
CA ALA A 31 11.23 -25.89 -24.09
C ALA A 31 12.24 -27.00 -23.77
N LEU A 32 11.98 -28.24 -24.19
CA LEU A 32 12.86 -29.40 -23.97
C LEU A 32 14.22 -29.29 -24.70
N ARG A 33 14.32 -28.45 -25.73
CA ARG A 33 15.60 -28.17 -26.42
C ARG A 33 16.48 -27.18 -25.66
N LYS A 34 15.93 -26.45 -24.69
CA LYS A 34 16.68 -25.50 -23.86
C LYS A 34 17.30 -26.24 -22.69
N THR A 35 18.48 -25.80 -22.25
CA THR A 35 19.06 -26.30 -21.01
C THR A 35 18.27 -25.74 -19.82
N THR A 36 18.37 -26.40 -18.67
CA THR A 36 17.72 -25.98 -17.43
C THR A 36 18.11 -24.55 -17.05
N GLU A 37 19.38 -24.18 -17.24
CA GLU A 37 19.93 -22.85 -16.94
C GLU A 37 19.26 -21.79 -17.81
N LYS A 38 19.10 -22.06 -19.10
CA LYS A 38 18.45 -21.14 -20.03
C LYS A 38 16.96 -20.95 -19.69
N VAL A 39 16.26 -22.03 -19.31
CA VAL A 39 14.85 -21.93 -18.88
C VAL A 39 14.74 -21.09 -17.61
N TYR A 40 15.64 -21.30 -16.64
CA TYR A 40 15.69 -20.53 -15.41
C TYR A 40 15.99 -19.05 -15.66
N GLU A 41 16.93 -18.75 -16.54
CA GLU A 41 17.27 -17.38 -16.95
C GLU A 41 16.08 -16.68 -17.61
N GLU A 42 15.45 -17.32 -18.60
CA GLU A 42 14.26 -16.77 -19.28
C GLU A 42 13.11 -16.53 -18.31
N HIS A 43 12.86 -17.46 -17.38
CA HIS A 43 11.84 -17.30 -16.34
C HIS A 43 12.14 -16.13 -15.41
N THR A 44 13.39 -16.01 -14.96
CA THR A 44 13.84 -14.92 -14.08
C THR A 44 13.71 -13.57 -14.77
N ASN A 45 14.12 -13.49 -16.04
CA ASN A 45 14.01 -12.28 -16.84
C ASN A 45 12.54 -11.87 -17.06
N ALA A 46 11.65 -12.83 -17.35
CA ALA A 46 10.23 -12.56 -17.50
C ALA A 46 9.62 -11.98 -16.20
N TRP A 47 9.95 -12.56 -15.05
CA TRP A 47 9.52 -12.01 -13.76
C TRP A 47 10.13 -10.64 -13.46
N GLN A 48 11.43 -10.44 -13.71
CA GLN A 48 12.06 -9.13 -13.51
C GLN A 48 11.39 -8.02 -14.34
N GLN A 49 11.02 -8.33 -15.58
CA GLN A 49 10.26 -7.41 -16.42
C GLN A 49 8.87 -7.12 -15.85
N LEU A 50 8.16 -8.15 -15.38
CA LEU A 50 6.84 -8.00 -14.77
C LEU A 50 6.88 -7.19 -13.46
N TRP A 51 7.88 -7.43 -12.61
CA TRP A 51 8.11 -6.74 -11.33
C TRP A 51 8.74 -5.34 -11.47
N ALA A 52 9.05 -4.91 -12.70
CA ALA A 52 9.57 -3.57 -12.94
C ALA A 52 8.52 -2.50 -12.62
N THR A 53 7.27 -2.72 -13.03
CA THR A 53 6.11 -2.02 -12.47
C THR A 53 5.87 -2.55 -11.06
N GLY A 54 5.43 -1.72 -10.12
CA GLY A 54 5.14 -2.21 -8.79
C GLY A 54 4.95 -1.14 -7.75
N ILE A 55 4.83 -1.57 -6.50
CA ILE A 55 4.66 -0.71 -5.35
C ILE A 55 5.67 -1.04 -4.25
N SER A 56 6.12 -0.02 -3.53
CA SER A 56 6.81 -0.17 -2.26
C SER A 56 6.06 0.63 -1.20
N ILE A 57 6.00 0.10 0.02
CA ILE A 57 5.35 0.73 1.16
C ILE A 57 6.27 0.63 2.38
N SER A 58 6.41 1.71 3.15
CA SER A 58 7.25 1.67 4.36
C SER A 58 6.69 0.68 5.39
N GLN A 59 7.57 -0.07 6.07
CA GLN A 59 7.16 -1.08 7.04
C GLN A 59 6.35 -0.46 8.18
N SER A 60 5.20 -1.06 8.48
CA SER A 60 4.39 -0.71 9.63
C SER A 60 4.46 -1.76 10.72
N LYS A 61 4.58 -1.29 11.96
CA LYS A 61 4.51 -2.09 13.19
C LYS A 61 3.12 -2.11 13.83
N ALA A 62 2.16 -1.40 13.25
CA ALA A 62 0.79 -1.40 13.73
C ALA A 62 0.19 -2.81 13.59
N LYS A 63 -0.66 -3.19 14.55
CA LYS A 63 -1.32 -4.50 14.52
C LYS A 63 -2.17 -4.63 13.25
N ASP A 64 -2.09 -5.80 12.61
CA ASP A 64 -2.84 -6.15 11.39
C ASP A 64 -2.54 -5.23 10.19
N ALA A 65 -1.47 -4.43 10.24
CA ALA A 65 -1.10 -3.55 9.15
C ALA A 65 -0.60 -4.33 7.94
N LEU A 66 -1.06 -3.93 6.76
CA LEU A 66 -0.59 -4.47 5.50
C LEU A 66 0.85 -4.00 5.23
N ASN A 67 1.74 -4.95 4.99
CA ASN A 67 3.17 -4.73 4.74
C ASN A 67 3.61 -5.35 3.41
N GLY A 68 4.83 -5.01 2.99
CA GLY A 68 5.36 -5.38 1.68
C GLY A 68 5.44 -6.89 1.45
N ASP A 69 5.68 -7.68 2.49
CA ASP A 69 5.69 -9.15 2.45
C ASP A 69 4.33 -9.72 1.99
N LYS A 70 3.23 -9.29 2.62
CA LYS A 70 1.89 -9.73 2.27
C LYS A 70 1.45 -9.22 0.91
N ILE A 71 1.81 -7.98 0.56
CA ILE A 71 1.55 -7.41 -0.76
C ILE A 71 2.27 -8.22 -1.83
N ASN A 72 3.57 -8.45 -1.68
CA ASN A 72 4.38 -9.19 -2.64
C ASN A 72 3.91 -10.64 -2.80
N ALA A 73 3.60 -11.33 -1.70
CA ALA A 73 3.06 -12.68 -1.74
C ALA A 73 1.72 -12.73 -2.48
N THR A 74 0.81 -11.80 -2.18
CA THR A 74 -0.49 -11.72 -2.85
C THR A 74 -0.32 -11.46 -4.35
N MET A 75 0.49 -10.47 -4.72
CA MET A 75 0.75 -10.15 -6.13
C MET A 75 1.37 -11.34 -6.87
N TYR A 76 2.35 -12.02 -6.27
CA TYR A 76 2.96 -13.22 -6.82
C TYR A 76 1.91 -14.32 -7.11
N TYR A 77 1.03 -14.60 -6.15
CA TYR A 77 -0.02 -15.60 -6.33
C TYR A 77 -1.06 -15.18 -7.37
N VAL A 78 -1.45 -13.91 -7.41
CA VAL A 78 -2.39 -13.43 -8.43
C VAL A 78 -1.77 -13.58 -9.82
N LEU A 79 -0.54 -13.08 -10.01
CA LEU A 79 0.12 -13.07 -11.31
C LEU A 79 0.49 -14.46 -11.81
N SER A 80 0.89 -15.38 -10.92
CA SER A 80 1.18 -16.78 -11.30
C SER A 80 -0.06 -17.57 -11.73
N ASN A 81 -1.27 -17.09 -11.40
CA ASN A 81 -2.54 -17.70 -11.82
C ASN A 81 -3.17 -17.01 -13.04
N VAL A 82 -2.50 -16.01 -13.60
CA VAL A 82 -2.96 -15.28 -14.79
C VAL A 82 -2.09 -15.66 -15.98
N ARG A 83 -2.72 -15.81 -17.15
CA ARG A 83 -1.98 -16.08 -18.39
C ARG A 83 -1.10 -14.88 -18.75
N SER A 84 0.11 -15.12 -19.20
CA SER A 84 0.91 -14.11 -19.90
C SER A 84 0.86 -14.41 -21.40
N PRO A 85 0.29 -13.53 -22.24
CA PRO A 85 0.37 -13.69 -23.69
C PRO A 85 1.83 -13.72 -24.14
N LEU A 86 2.14 -14.53 -25.15
CA LEU A 86 3.49 -14.60 -25.72
C LEU A 86 3.84 -13.32 -26.50
N ASP A 87 2.84 -12.75 -27.19
CA ASP A 87 2.91 -11.44 -27.82
C ASP A 87 1.82 -10.55 -27.19
N PRO A 88 2.13 -9.88 -26.06
CA PRO A 88 1.15 -9.02 -25.41
C PRO A 88 0.82 -7.85 -26.35
N PRO A 89 -0.47 -7.54 -26.57
CA PRO A 89 -0.84 -6.30 -27.24
C PRO A 89 -0.23 -5.11 -26.51
N PRO A 90 0.09 -4.01 -27.21
CA PRO A 90 0.49 -2.77 -26.55
C PRO A 90 -0.54 -2.40 -25.48
N LEU A 91 -0.06 -1.96 -24.31
CA LEU A 91 -0.90 -1.42 -23.24
C LEU A 91 -1.50 -0.09 -23.71
N THR A 92 -2.58 -0.16 -24.48
CA THR A 92 -3.41 1.00 -24.78
C THR A 92 -4.01 1.47 -23.48
N ILE A 93 -3.86 2.76 -23.18
CA ILE A 93 -4.39 3.39 -21.97
C ILE A 93 -5.88 3.05 -21.87
N PRO A 94 -6.29 2.18 -20.93
CA PRO A 94 -7.69 1.88 -20.78
C PRO A 94 -8.31 3.04 -20.04
N THR A 95 -9.29 3.68 -20.67
CA THR A 95 -10.11 4.67 -19.98
C THR A 95 -10.88 3.98 -18.84
N GLY A 96 -10.72 4.46 -17.61
CA GLY A 96 -11.61 4.11 -16.51
C GLY A 96 -11.21 2.92 -15.62
N CYS A 97 -9.98 2.40 -15.70
CA CYS A 97 -9.55 1.40 -14.71
C CYS A 97 -9.46 2.03 -13.31
N TYR A 98 -10.23 1.48 -12.39
CA TYR A 98 -10.26 1.78 -10.96
C TYR A 98 -10.61 3.25 -10.65
N GLY A 99 -11.70 3.73 -11.26
CA GLY A 99 -12.16 5.11 -11.16
C GLY A 99 -12.97 5.50 -9.91
N ASN A 100 -13.05 4.62 -8.90
CA ASN A 100 -13.73 4.89 -7.63
C ASN A 100 -12.72 5.32 -6.55
N ILE A 101 -13.17 6.13 -5.58
CA ILE A 101 -12.34 6.78 -4.53
C ILE A 101 -11.74 5.76 -3.51
N HIS A 102 -12.07 4.47 -3.61
CA HIS A 102 -11.68 3.46 -2.62
C HIS A 102 -10.42 2.70 -3.04
N HIS A 103 -9.26 3.06 -2.51
CA HIS A 103 -8.02 2.30 -2.70
C HIS A 103 -8.09 0.88 -2.09
N THR A 104 -7.36 -0.08 -2.66
CA THR A 104 -7.44 -1.50 -2.24
C THR A 104 -6.69 -1.82 -0.95
N PHE A 105 -5.83 -0.94 -0.42
CA PHE A 105 -5.11 -1.23 0.82
C PHE A 105 -6.01 -1.53 2.03
N GLN A 106 -7.21 -0.94 2.07
CA GLN A 106 -8.17 -1.15 3.15
C GLN A 106 -9.21 -2.24 2.85
N ALA A 107 -9.17 -2.86 1.67
CA ALA A 107 -10.08 -3.92 1.28
C ALA A 107 -9.67 -5.25 1.93
N THR A 108 -10.05 -5.46 3.19
CA THR A 108 -9.71 -6.64 4.00
C THR A 108 -9.97 -7.97 3.28
N ASN A 109 -11.07 -8.05 2.52
CA ASN A 109 -11.45 -9.22 1.74
C ASN A 109 -10.43 -9.63 0.66
N LEU A 110 -9.60 -8.69 0.19
CA LEU A 110 -8.54 -8.94 -0.81
C LEU A 110 -7.25 -9.46 -0.18
N TRP A 111 -7.05 -9.22 1.11
CA TRP A 111 -5.83 -9.53 1.84
C TRP A 111 -6.05 -10.71 2.79
N ASN A 112 -6.63 -11.80 2.28
CA ASN A 112 -6.83 -13.02 3.07
C ASN A 112 -5.50 -13.69 3.45
N ASP A 113 -5.59 -14.66 4.35
CA ASP A 113 -4.49 -15.58 4.62
C ASP A 113 -4.07 -16.32 3.34
N LEU A 114 -2.79 -16.64 3.20
CA LEU A 114 -2.22 -17.29 2.01
C LEU A 114 -1.59 -18.66 2.36
N SER A 115 -1.88 -19.22 3.54
CA SER A 115 -1.25 -20.44 4.03
C SER A 115 -1.73 -21.72 3.34
N THR A 116 -2.90 -21.69 2.71
CA THR A 116 -3.51 -22.87 2.04
C THR A 116 -3.81 -22.59 0.58
N PHE A 117 -3.77 -23.65 -0.24
CA PHE A 117 -4.14 -23.59 -1.65
C PHE A 117 -5.53 -22.98 -1.88
N PHE A 118 -6.53 -23.38 -1.07
CA PHE A 118 -7.90 -22.86 -1.19
C PHE A 118 -7.96 -21.35 -0.92
N ASN A 119 -7.23 -20.87 0.10
CA ASN A 119 -7.20 -19.45 0.42
C ASN A 119 -6.49 -18.64 -0.68
N VAL A 120 -5.41 -19.17 -1.24
CA VAL A 120 -4.72 -18.58 -2.40
C VAL A 120 -5.65 -18.48 -3.60
N GLN A 121 -6.33 -19.56 -3.97
CA GLN A 121 -7.28 -19.57 -5.08
C GLN A 121 -8.41 -18.55 -4.87
N LYS A 122 -8.96 -18.48 -3.65
CA LYS A 122 -10.00 -17.51 -3.27
C LYS A 122 -9.49 -16.07 -3.38
N ALA A 123 -8.30 -15.79 -2.85
CA ALA A 123 -7.68 -14.46 -2.94
C ALA A 123 -7.48 -14.05 -4.41
N THR A 124 -6.93 -14.93 -5.24
CA THR A 124 -6.75 -14.69 -6.68
C THR A 124 -8.08 -14.37 -7.37
N SER A 125 -9.11 -15.19 -7.16
CA SER A 125 -10.43 -14.97 -7.76
C SER A 125 -11.05 -13.64 -7.32
N PHE A 126 -10.92 -13.27 -6.05
CA PHE A 126 -11.43 -11.99 -5.53
C PHE A 126 -10.69 -10.79 -6.11
N TRP A 127 -9.36 -10.88 -6.26
CA TRP A 127 -8.57 -9.85 -6.91
C TRP A 127 -9.00 -9.64 -8.37
N LEU A 128 -9.04 -10.71 -9.15
CA LEU A 128 -9.41 -10.63 -10.57
C LEU A 128 -10.85 -10.10 -10.74
N LEU A 129 -11.79 -10.61 -9.94
CA LEU A 129 -13.18 -10.14 -9.95
C LEU A 129 -13.25 -8.65 -9.60
N THR A 130 -12.53 -8.21 -8.57
CA THR A 130 -12.53 -6.79 -8.15
C THR A 130 -11.99 -5.90 -9.25
N LEU A 131 -10.86 -6.24 -9.86
CA LEU A 131 -10.29 -5.45 -10.95
C LEU A 131 -11.26 -5.35 -12.15
N GLN A 132 -11.88 -6.46 -12.54
CA GLN A 132 -12.87 -6.47 -13.63
C GLN A 132 -14.10 -5.61 -13.31
N LYS A 133 -14.65 -5.73 -12.09
CA LYS A 133 -15.83 -4.96 -11.66
C LYS A 133 -15.54 -3.47 -11.46
N GLN A 134 -14.27 -3.10 -11.32
CA GLN A 134 -13.82 -1.71 -11.17
C GLN A 134 -13.31 -1.10 -12.49
N GLY A 135 -13.68 -1.67 -13.66
CA GLY A 135 -13.38 -1.09 -14.97
C GLY A 135 -11.97 -1.37 -15.50
N CYS A 136 -11.26 -2.34 -14.92
CA CYS A 136 -9.93 -2.77 -15.39
C CYS A 136 -10.01 -4.04 -16.26
N ASP A 137 -11.18 -4.38 -16.79
CA ASP A 137 -11.44 -5.54 -17.66
C ASP A 137 -10.47 -5.60 -18.86
N ASN A 138 -10.24 -4.47 -19.51
CA ASN A 138 -9.28 -4.37 -20.62
C ASN A 138 -7.84 -4.71 -20.18
N LEU A 139 -7.40 -4.25 -19.01
CA LEU A 139 -6.08 -4.60 -18.47
C LEU A 139 -6.01 -6.06 -18.06
N VAL A 140 -7.07 -6.59 -17.44
CA VAL A 140 -7.12 -8.00 -17.04
C VAL A 140 -7.06 -8.91 -18.27
N ALA A 141 -7.68 -8.51 -19.39
CA ALA A 141 -7.65 -9.24 -20.66
C ALA A 141 -6.25 -9.31 -21.29
N LEU A 142 -5.37 -8.34 -21.00
CA LEU A 142 -3.97 -8.35 -21.45
C LEU A 142 -3.08 -9.35 -20.68
N GLY A 143 -3.65 -10.03 -19.68
CA GLY A 143 -2.95 -11.05 -18.91
C GLY A 143 -2.03 -10.48 -17.84
N ALA A 144 -0.97 -11.19 -17.49
CA ALA A 144 -0.14 -10.88 -16.33
C ALA A 144 0.39 -9.42 -16.31
N PRO A 145 0.93 -8.83 -17.41
CA PRO A 145 1.37 -7.43 -17.40
C PRO A 145 0.24 -6.42 -17.14
N GLY A 146 -0.95 -6.68 -17.71
CA GLY A 146 -2.10 -5.80 -17.51
C GLY A 146 -2.70 -5.95 -16.11
N VAL A 147 -2.79 -7.18 -15.58
CA VAL A 147 -3.18 -7.41 -14.17
C VAL A 147 -2.21 -6.74 -13.22
N MET A 148 -0.90 -6.79 -13.48
CA MET A 148 0.11 -6.10 -12.69
C MET A 148 -0.15 -4.59 -12.65
N GLN A 149 -0.34 -3.96 -13.81
CA GLN A 149 -0.68 -2.55 -13.92
C GLN A 149 -1.99 -2.23 -13.18
N ALA A 150 -3.05 -3.03 -13.37
CA ALA A 150 -4.35 -2.84 -12.74
C ALA A 150 -4.28 -2.93 -11.20
N MET A 151 -3.52 -3.88 -10.66
CA MET A 151 -3.27 -3.99 -9.22
C MET A 151 -2.59 -2.73 -8.68
N VAL A 152 -1.52 -2.26 -9.33
CA VAL A 152 -0.77 -1.08 -8.89
C VAL A 152 -1.64 0.19 -8.96
N LEU A 153 -2.45 0.36 -10.01
CA LEU A 153 -3.41 1.45 -10.10
C LEU A 153 -4.43 1.39 -8.95
N SER A 154 -4.94 0.20 -8.64
CA SER A 154 -5.93 -0.01 -7.58
C SER A 154 -5.40 0.37 -6.18
N PHE A 155 -4.10 0.17 -5.93
CA PHE A 155 -3.48 0.49 -4.64
C PHE A 155 -3.51 1.98 -4.35
N GLY A 156 -3.30 2.81 -5.38
CA GLY A 156 -3.31 4.27 -5.27
C GLY A 156 -4.63 4.92 -5.66
N SER A 157 -5.68 4.16 -6.03
CA SER A 157 -6.86 4.75 -6.70
C SER A 157 -6.44 5.63 -7.89
N PHE A 158 -5.47 5.15 -8.67
CA PHE A 158 -5.09 5.81 -9.90
C PHE A 158 -6.14 5.53 -10.96
N LYS A 159 -6.51 6.58 -11.71
CA LYS A 159 -7.49 6.48 -12.78
C LYS A 159 -6.93 7.09 -14.05
N PHE A 160 -6.97 6.34 -15.13
CA PHE A 160 -6.75 6.88 -16.47
C PHE A 160 -8.06 7.47 -17.00
N SER A 161 -8.06 8.78 -17.22
CA SER A 161 -9.05 9.46 -18.04
C SER A 161 -8.64 9.38 -19.51
N SER A 162 -9.46 9.93 -20.41
CA SER A 162 -9.15 9.98 -21.85
C SER A 162 -7.88 10.80 -22.16
N GLN A 163 -7.53 11.77 -21.31
CA GLN A 163 -6.47 12.75 -21.60
C GLN A 163 -5.44 12.91 -20.47
N HIS A 164 -5.66 12.31 -19.30
CA HIS A 164 -4.77 12.45 -18.14
C HIS A 164 -4.85 11.25 -17.19
N LEU A 165 -3.83 11.11 -16.36
CA LEU A 165 -3.77 10.19 -15.22
C LEU A 165 -4.07 10.98 -13.95
N GLU A 166 -4.97 10.45 -13.13
CA GLU A 166 -5.36 11.00 -11.84
C GLU A 166 -4.86 10.11 -10.71
N PHE A 167 -4.37 10.72 -9.63
CA PHE A 167 -4.16 10.05 -8.35
C PHE A 167 -5.29 10.43 -7.39
N ASN A 168 -6.26 9.53 -7.17
CA ASN A 168 -7.49 9.85 -6.42
C ASN A 168 -7.49 9.35 -4.97
N MET A 169 -6.33 9.05 -4.39
CA MET A 169 -6.26 8.65 -2.99
C MET A 169 -6.51 9.84 -2.06
N HIS A 170 -7.49 9.72 -1.18
CA HIS A 170 -7.79 10.75 -0.20
C HIS A 170 -6.56 11.01 0.70
N PRO A 171 -6.19 12.29 0.95
CA PRO A 171 -5.03 12.64 1.76
C PRO A 171 -4.94 11.95 3.14
N LYS A 172 -6.06 11.63 3.80
CA LYS A 172 -6.08 10.94 5.10
C LYS A 172 -5.39 9.57 5.09
N PHE A 173 -5.22 8.95 3.93
CA PHE A 173 -4.57 7.66 3.77
C PHE A 173 -3.06 7.76 3.48
N LEU A 174 -2.50 8.96 3.36
CA LEU A 174 -1.09 9.21 3.05
C LEU A 174 -0.18 9.22 4.29
N HIS A 175 -0.50 8.42 5.32
CA HIS A 175 0.22 8.38 6.60
C HIS A 175 1.47 7.47 6.58
N ARG A 176 1.86 6.97 5.40
CA ARG A 176 3.03 6.11 5.16
C ARG A 176 3.70 6.53 3.86
N ASP A 177 4.95 6.10 3.70
CA ASP A 177 5.67 6.31 2.45
C ASP A 177 5.23 5.25 1.45
N TYR A 178 4.85 5.69 0.26
CA TYR A 178 4.45 4.84 -0.86
C TYR A 178 5.32 5.17 -2.07
N THR A 179 5.71 4.17 -2.86
CA THR A 179 6.41 4.39 -4.13
C THR A 179 5.81 3.51 -5.20
N PHE A 180 5.08 4.13 -6.12
CA PHE A 180 4.52 3.52 -7.31
C PHE A 180 5.54 3.66 -8.45
N ARG A 181 6.00 2.53 -8.96
CA ARG A 181 7.08 2.45 -9.94
C ARG A 181 6.52 2.02 -11.29
N ARG A 182 7.04 2.66 -12.35
CA ARG A 182 6.78 2.39 -13.77
C ARG A 182 5.29 2.21 -14.08
N LEU A 183 4.49 3.18 -13.65
CA LEU A 183 3.11 3.29 -14.12
C LEU A 183 3.17 3.54 -15.63
N GLN A 184 2.68 2.58 -16.42
CA GLN A 184 2.69 2.70 -17.87
C GLN A 184 1.63 3.71 -18.31
N TYR A 185 2.06 4.86 -18.82
CA TYR A 185 1.21 5.84 -19.46
C TYR A 185 1.35 5.67 -20.98
N GLY A 186 0.50 4.82 -21.54
CA GLY A 186 0.63 4.37 -22.93
C GLY A 186 1.80 3.42 -23.11
N ASN A 187 2.37 3.37 -24.32
CA ASN A 187 3.34 2.33 -24.69
C ASN A 187 4.79 2.64 -24.29
N LEU A 188 5.15 3.92 -24.21
CA LEU A 188 6.56 4.34 -24.11
C LEU A 188 6.87 5.18 -22.88
N THR A 189 5.86 5.75 -22.23
CA THR A 189 6.05 6.61 -21.06
C THR A 189 5.82 5.83 -19.77
N GLN A 190 6.76 5.97 -18.83
CA GLN A 190 6.76 5.36 -17.52
C GLN A 190 6.86 6.43 -16.45
N VAL A 191 5.85 6.48 -15.57
CA VAL A 191 5.74 7.48 -14.52
C VAL A 191 6.02 6.84 -13.16
N ASN A 192 6.82 7.52 -12.35
CA ASN A 192 7.09 7.17 -10.96
C ASN A 192 6.43 8.21 -10.06
N VAL A 193 5.62 7.74 -9.11
CA VAL A 193 4.94 8.58 -8.11
C VAL A 193 5.32 8.07 -6.73
N THR A 194 5.98 8.91 -5.94
CA THR A 194 6.32 8.62 -4.55
C THR A 194 5.52 9.54 -3.64
N VAL A 195 4.90 8.98 -2.62
CA VAL A 195 4.36 9.70 -1.48
C VAL A 195 5.41 9.62 -0.38
N GLN A 196 5.80 10.76 0.16
CA GLN A 196 6.77 10.84 1.25
C GLN A 196 6.18 11.65 2.40
N LEU A 197 6.25 11.09 3.60
CA LEU A 197 5.87 11.77 4.83
C LEU A 197 7.04 12.63 5.33
N GLN A 198 6.77 13.91 5.57
CA GLN A 198 7.74 14.86 6.12
C GLN A 198 7.82 14.80 7.65
N GLU A 199 8.78 15.53 8.22
CA GLU A 199 8.98 15.63 9.67
C GLU A 199 7.82 16.33 10.38
N ASP A 200 7.12 17.23 9.68
CA ASP A 200 5.93 17.93 10.18
C ASP A 200 4.64 17.10 10.06
N ASN A 201 4.76 15.81 9.74
CA ASN A 201 3.66 14.87 9.51
C ASN A 201 2.76 15.20 8.31
N LYS A 202 3.17 16.11 7.41
CA LYS A 202 2.50 16.32 6.13
C LYS A 202 3.04 15.37 5.07
N ALA A 203 2.17 14.95 4.17
CA ALA A 203 2.55 14.17 3.00
C ALA A 203 2.89 15.09 1.83
N ILE A 204 3.92 14.73 1.06
CA ILE A 204 4.25 15.33 -0.24
C ILE A 204 4.28 14.28 -1.33
N LEU A 205 4.08 14.74 -2.56
CA LEU A 205 4.20 13.92 -3.76
C LEU A 205 5.51 14.25 -4.47
N LEU A 206 6.21 13.21 -4.89
CA LEU A 206 7.41 13.29 -5.71
C LEU A 206 7.15 12.56 -7.02
N VAL A 207 7.18 13.28 -8.14
CA VAL A 207 6.81 12.75 -9.45
C VAL A 207 8.00 12.84 -10.39
N ALA A 208 8.30 11.75 -11.10
CA ALA A 208 9.35 11.70 -12.11
C ALA A 208 8.95 10.82 -13.29
N LEU A 209 9.52 11.11 -14.45
CA LEU A 209 9.45 10.24 -15.62
C LEU A 209 10.70 9.36 -15.66
N GLU A 210 10.51 8.05 -15.70
CA GLU A 210 11.64 7.13 -15.88
C GLU A 210 12.00 6.99 -17.37
N LYS A 211 10.97 6.97 -18.21
CA LYS A 211 11.07 6.98 -19.67
C LYS A 211 9.93 7.82 -20.20
N SER A 212 10.18 8.60 -21.25
CA SER A 212 9.10 9.31 -21.93
C SER A 212 9.40 9.52 -23.42
N ASP A 213 8.34 9.50 -24.22
CA ASP A 213 8.35 9.73 -25.66
C ASP A 213 8.05 11.19 -26.05
N ARG A 214 7.53 11.99 -25.13
CA ARG A 214 7.11 13.38 -25.33
C ARG A 214 7.09 14.14 -23.99
N PRO A 215 7.01 15.48 -23.96
CA PRO A 215 6.89 16.18 -22.69
C PRO A 215 5.58 15.82 -21.97
N PHE A 216 5.66 15.62 -20.66
CA PHE A 216 4.52 15.48 -19.76
C PHE A 216 4.53 16.62 -18.74
N TYR A 217 3.34 16.96 -18.29
CA TYR A 217 3.09 18.02 -17.32
C TYR A 217 2.27 17.46 -16.17
N ALA A 218 2.40 18.06 -15.00
CA ALA A 218 1.61 17.73 -13.83
C ALA A 218 1.15 18.96 -13.07
N CYS A 219 0.01 18.83 -12.42
CA CYS A 219 -0.51 19.80 -11.45
C CYS A 219 -1.05 19.06 -10.23
N ASP A 220 -1.02 19.74 -9.08
CA ASP A 220 -1.55 19.23 -7.82
C ASP A 220 -3.09 19.39 -7.75
N GLY A 221 -3.67 19.08 -6.58
CA GLY A 221 -5.11 19.07 -6.39
C GLY A 221 -5.80 20.37 -6.86
N GLY A 222 -6.79 20.22 -7.74
CA GLY A 222 -7.56 21.32 -8.32
C GLY A 222 -6.86 22.08 -9.46
N CYS A 223 -5.57 21.81 -9.75
CA CYS A 223 -4.78 22.49 -10.79
C CYS A 223 -4.93 24.02 -10.79
N LEU A 224 -4.99 24.61 -9.58
CA LEU A 224 -5.06 26.07 -9.43
C LEU A 224 -3.74 26.74 -9.84
N ASP A 225 -2.63 26.07 -9.53
CA ASP A 225 -1.30 26.43 -9.98
C ASP A 225 -1.06 25.87 -11.39
N GLY A 226 -0.33 26.61 -12.21
CA GLY A 226 -0.07 26.22 -13.60
C GLY A 226 0.68 24.88 -13.70
N PRO A 227 0.41 24.06 -14.74
CA PRO A 227 1.07 22.78 -14.93
C PRO A 227 2.58 22.92 -15.08
N VAL A 228 3.31 22.08 -14.36
CA VAL A 228 4.78 22.05 -14.39
C VAL A 228 5.25 20.87 -15.22
N GLN A 229 6.25 21.10 -16.07
CA GLN A 229 6.82 20.06 -16.90
C GLN A 229 7.61 19.05 -16.06
N LEU A 230 7.34 17.77 -16.28
CA LEU A 230 8.03 16.65 -15.64
C LEU A 230 9.30 16.28 -16.39
N GLY A 231 10.27 15.72 -15.66
CA GLY A 231 11.50 15.16 -16.20
C GLY A 231 11.97 13.95 -15.40
N HIS A 232 13.23 13.56 -15.58
CA HIS A 232 13.83 12.44 -14.86
C HIS A 232 14.09 12.75 -13.38
N MET A 233 14.25 14.03 -13.03
CA MET A 233 14.38 14.46 -11.64
C MET A 233 13.01 14.48 -10.97
N LYS A 234 12.96 14.02 -9.71
CA LYS A 234 11.76 14.05 -8.90
C LYS A 234 11.36 15.50 -8.62
N LEU A 235 10.18 15.89 -9.09
CA LEU A 235 9.57 17.17 -8.80
C LEU A 235 8.59 17.01 -7.63
N GLN A 236 8.65 17.95 -6.69
CA GLN A 236 7.81 17.94 -5.50
C GLN A 236 6.51 18.72 -5.73
N PHE A 237 5.40 18.11 -5.32
CA PHE A 237 4.08 18.73 -5.28
C PHE A 237 3.50 18.62 -3.87
N PRO A 238 2.88 19.69 -3.35
CA PRO A 238 2.15 19.62 -2.10
C PRO A 238 0.89 18.76 -2.26
N VAL A 239 0.52 18.01 -1.24
CA VAL A 239 -0.78 17.33 -1.22
C VAL A 239 -1.83 18.35 -0.82
N LYS A 240 -2.81 18.58 -1.69
CA LYS A 240 -3.96 19.46 -1.44
C LYS A 240 -5.21 18.63 -1.16
N LEU A 241 -6.08 19.15 -0.29
CA LEU A 241 -7.43 18.65 -0.04
C LEU A 241 -8.43 19.64 -0.61
N THR A 242 -9.38 19.15 -1.39
CA THR A 242 -10.39 19.93 -2.08
C THR A 242 -11.79 19.61 -1.56
N ASP A 243 -12.72 20.58 -1.65
CA ASP A 243 -14.14 20.38 -1.41
C ASP A 243 -14.98 20.80 -2.63
N PRO A 244 -15.68 19.87 -3.32
CA PRO A 244 -15.70 18.42 -3.09
C PRO A 244 -14.35 17.75 -3.37
N VAL A 245 -14.13 16.56 -2.81
CA VAL A 245 -12.87 15.81 -2.94
C VAL A 245 -12.59 15.44 -4.40
N THR A 246 -11.43 15.84 -4.89
CA THR A 246 -10.91 15.53 -6.24
C THR A 246 -9.58 14.78 -6.18
N ALA A 247 -8.98 14.48 -7.34
CA ALA A 247 -7.62 13.94 -7.40
C ALA A 247 -6.62 14.90 -6.73
N ILE A 248 -5.59 14.31 -6.13
CA ILE A 248 -4.48 15.04 -5.50
C ILE A 248 -3.33 15.33 -6.48
N LEU A 249 -3.34 14.68 -7.64
CA LEU A 249 -2.34 14.83 -8.70
C LEU A 249 -2.96 14.50 -10.05
N TYR A 250 -2.65 15.32 -11.04
CA TYR A 250 -3.01 15.13 -12.44
C TYR A 250 -1.75 15.13 -13.30
N ILE A 251 -1.66 14.21 -14.25
CA ILE A 251 -0.51 14.08 -15.17
C ILE A 251 -1.03 13.93 -16.60
N SER A 252 -0.55 14.76 -17.53
CA SER A 252 -0.95 14.71 -18.94
C SER A 252 0.17 15.16 -19.87
N PRO A 253 0.26 14.64 -21.11
CA PRO A 253 1.10 15.24 -22.15
C PRO A 253 0.53 16.55 -22.72
N ASP A 254 -0.77 16.82 -22.52
CA ASP A 254 -1.42 18.04 -22.99
C ASP A 254 -1.44 19.09 -21.89
N ARG A 255 -0.54 20.07 -22.01
CA ARG A 255 -0.47 21.19 -21.07
C ARG A 255 -1.74 22.02 -21.08
N LYS A 256 -2.31 22.28 -22.25
CA LYS A 256 -3.50 23.12 -22.40
C LYS A 256 -4.70 22.46 -21.74
N HIS A 257 -4.84 21.15 -21.90
CA HIS A 257 -5.86 20.37 -21.19
C HIS A 257 -5.76 20.54 -19.67
N LEU A 258 -4.55 20.48 -19.08
CA LEU A 258 -4.38 20.70 -17.64
C LEU A 258 -4.65 22.16 -17.22
N ASP A 259 -4.33 23.15 -18.06
CA ASP A 259 -4.69 24.55 -17.82
C ASP A 259 -6.22 24.74 -17.88
N ASP A 260 -6.90 24.09 -18.82
CA ASP A 260 -8.35 24.16 -18.99
C ASP A 260 -9.09 23.43 -17.85
N MET A 261 -8.48 22.37 -17.28
CA MET A 261 -9.02 21.61 -16.14
C MET A 261 -9.31 22.48 -14.92
N ARG A 262 -8.54 23.56 -14.71
CA ARG A 262 -8.80 24.54 -13.63
C ARG A 262 -10.24 25.09 -13.69
N HIS A 263 -10.80 25.23 -14.89
CA HIS A 263 -12.15 25.76 -15.09
C HIS A 263 -13.23 24.66 -15.03
N ALA A 264 -12.84 23.41 -15.29
CA ALA A 264 -13.75 22.26 -15.27
C ALA A 264 -13.88 21.62 -13.88
N ILE A 265 -12.83 21.72 -13.05
CA ILE A 265 -12.83 21.22 -11.68
C ILE A 265 -13.55 22.23 -10.79
N HIS A 266 -14.82 21.95 -10.50
CA HIS A 266 -15.63 22.78 -9.60
C HIS A 266 -15.27 22.50 -8.14
N VAL A 267 -14.30 23.24 -7.61
CA VAL A 267 -13.90 23.23 -6.20
C VAL A 267 -14.28 24.54 -5.53
N GLN A 268 -14.88 24.44 -4.34
CA GLN A 268 -15.21 25.59 -3.49
C GLN A 268 -13.99 26.02 -2.69
N GLU A 269 -13.29 25.05 -2.11
CA GLU A 269 -12.12 25.25 -1.29
C GLU A 269 -10.99 24.33 -1.72
N VAL A 270 -9.77 24.87 -1.72
CA VAL A 270 -8.54 24.13 -1.94
C VAL A 270 -7.55 24.55 -0.86
N GLY A 271 -7.23 23.62 0.03
CA GLY A 271 -6.25 23.82 1.09
C GLY A 271 -5.12 22.80 1.00
N GLU A 272 -3.96 23.12 1.58
CA GLU A 272 -2.99 22.07 1.87
C GLU A 272 -3.62 21.02 2.79
N ALA A 273 -3.34 19.73 2.52
CA ALA A 273 -3.82 18.67 3.39
C ALA A 273 -3.24 18.84 4.80
N PRO A 274 -4.06 18.65 5.85
CA PRO A 274 -3.59 18.78 7.22
C PRO A 274 -2.53 17.72 7.54
N ALA A 275 -1.63 18.07 8.45
CA ALA A 275 -0.68 17.12 9.00
C ALA A 275 -1.41 15.93 9.65
N HIS A 276 -0.89 14.73 9.47
CA HIS A 276 -1.43 13.54 10.10
C HIS A 276 -1.24 13.59 11.62
N GLU A 277 -2.17 12.98 12.35
CA GLU A 277 -2.07 12.86 13.80
C GLU A 277 -0.80 12.10 14.20
N HIS A 278 -0.06 12.65 15.15
CA HIS A 278 1.18 12.05 15.64
C HIS A 278 0.95 10.64 16.19
N SER A 279 -0.21 10.39 16.81
CA SER A 279 -0.63 9.07 17.33
C SER A 279 -0.68 8.00 16.22
N VAL A 280 -1.20 8.34 15.04
CA VAL A 280 -1.30 7.44 13.89
C VAL A 280 0.08 7.12 13.34
N ILE A 281 0.92 8.14 13.16
CA ILE A 281 2.29 7.96 12.68
C ILE A 281 3.12 7.15 13.68
N ALA A 282 3.00 7.46 14.96
CA ALA A 282 3.64 6.74 16.05
C ALA A 282 3.23 5.27 16.06
N LEU A 283 1.94 4.98 15.88
CA LEU A 283 1.41 3.63 15.79
C LEU A 283 2.05 2.87 14.62
N HIS A 284 2.14 3.48 13.43
CA HIS A 284 2.73 2.82 12.27
C HIS A 284 4.25 2.65 12.39
N LYS A 285 4.99 3.63 12.93
CA LYS A 285 6.46 3.58 13.08
C LYS A 285 6.92 2.69 14.24
N HIS A 286 6.20 2.70 15.36
CA HIS A 286 6.63 2.08 16.61
C HIS A 286 5.73 0.93 17.09
N GLY A 287 4.53 0.78 16.55
CA GLY A 287 3.57 -0.27 16.92
C GLY A 287 2.68 0.08 18.11
N HIS A 288 2.82 1.29 18.66
CA HIS A 288 1.99 1.78 19.76
C HIS A 288 1.75 3.29 19.63
N HIS A 289 0.56 3.76 20.02
CA HIS A 289 0.15 5.15 19.92
C HIS A 289 1.01 6.12 20.77
N LEU A 290 1.67 5.61 21.81
CA LEU A 290 2.54 6.37 22.70
C LEU A 290 3.92 6.69 22.09
N GLY A 291 4.20 6.25 20.86
CA GLY A 291 5.35 6.69 20.07
C GLY A 291 6.70 6.46 20.73
N GLY A 292 7.32 5.31 20.45
CA GLY A 292 8.78 5.13 20.46
C GLY A 292 9.57 5.50 21.72
N LEU A 293 8.93 5.86 22.85
CA LEU A 293 9.62 6.18 24.10
C LEU A 293 10.60 5.04 24.41
N PRO A 294 11.91 5.34 24.59
CA PRO A 294 12.94 4.32 24.72
C PRO A 294 12.57 3.29 25.79
N THR A 295 12.93 2.02 25.59
CA THR A 295 12.68 0.96 26.60
C THR A 295 13.22 1.33 27.98
N PHE A 296 14.32 2.07 28.04
CA PHE A 296 14.89 2.62 29.28
C PHE A 296 13.92 3.53 30.05
N PHE A 297 13.10 4.33 29.36
CA PHE A 297 12.09 5.17 29.99
C PHE A 297 11.08 4.32 30.77
N TRP A 298 10.56 3.26 30.15
CA TRP A 298 9.62 2.34 30.79
C TRP A 298 10.25 1.56 31.94
N VAL A 299 11.49 1.12 31.80
CA VAL A 299 12.25 0.49 32.89
C VAL A 299 12.42 1.45 34.07
N SER A 300 12.73 2.72 33.80
CA SER A 300 12.85 3.76 34.83
C SER A 300 11.53 4.04 35.54
N VAL A 301 10.42 4.15 34.80
CA VAL A 301 9.08 4.32 35.38
C VAL A 301 8.70 3.12 36.25
N CYS A 302 8.90 1.88 35.77
CA CYS A 302 8.66 0.68 36.56
C CYS A 302 9.51 0.65 37.84
N PHE A 303 10.78 1.01 37.75
CA PHE A 303 11.67 1.10 38.93
C PHE A 303 11.14 2.11 39.95
N LEU A 304 10.73 3.31 39.51
CA LEU A 304 10.20 4.35 40.38
C LEU A 304 8.90 3.92 41.05
N ILE A 305 8.00 3.25 40.31
CA ILE A 305 6.77 2.67 40.85
C ILE A 305 7.12 1.65 41.95
N ILE A 306 8.06 0.72 41.71
CA ILE A 306 8.46 -0.29 42.70
C ILE A 306 9.02 0.38 43.97
N VAL A 307 9.95 1.33 43.82
CA VAL A 307 10.53 2.05 44.96
C VAL A 307 9.47 2.80 45.75
N PHE A 308 8.52 3.45 45.07
CA PHE A 308 7.41 4.14 45.71
C PHE A 308 6.52 3.18 46.51
N HIS A 309 6.17 2.02 45.95
CA HIS A 309 5.35 1.02 46.65
C HIS A 309 6.10 0.40 47.84
N LEU A 310 7.41 0.18 47.74
CA LEU A 310 8.24 -0.25 48.86
C LEU A 310 8.29 0.80 49.97
N PHE A 311 8.34 2.08 49.61
CA PHE A 311 8.32 3.17 50.58
C PHE A 311 6.96 3.29 51.28
N LEU A 312 5.85 3.18 50.52
CA LEU A 312 4.50 3.11 51.09
C LEU A 312 4.34 1.92 52.03
N PHE A 313 4.81 0.73 51.62
CA PHE A 313 4.77 -0.45 52.47
C PHE A 313 5.59 -0.25 53.75
N LYS A 314 6.78 0.35 53.66
CA LYS A 314 7.60 0.68 54.82
C LYS A 314 6.90 1.67 55.75
N LEU A 315 6.23 2.69 55.21
CA LEU A 315 5.46 3.65 56.01
C LEU A 315 4.31 2.97 56.75
N ILE A 316 3.49 2.20 56.03
CA ILE A 316 2.36 1.46 56.62
C ILE A 316 2.85 0.47 57.68
N TYR A 317 3.91 -0.28 57.39
CA TYR A 317 4.50 -1.22 58.35
C TYR A 317 5.02 -0.50 59.60
N ASN A 318 5.72 0.63 59.43
CA ASN A 318 6.25 1.38 60.55
C ASN A 318 5.12 2.01 61.41
N GLU A 319 4.02 2.44 60.81
CA GLU A 319 2.88 2.97 61.55
C GLU A 319 2.09 1.87 62.26
N TYR A 320 1.87 0.71 61.61
CA TYR A 320 1.10 -0.40 62.17
C TYR A 320 1.89 -1.23 63.19
N CYS A 321 3.18 -1.48 62.96
CA CYS A 321 4.05 -2.23 63.87
C CYS A 321 4.81 -1.35 64.86
N GLY A 322 5.12 -0.09 64.54
CA GLY A 322 5.72 0.86 65.47
C GLY A 322 4.78 1.23 66.62
N GLY A 323 3.48 1.40 66.34
CA GLY A 323 2.46 1.60 67.38
C GLY A 323 2.27 0.39 68.31
N TYR A 324 2.66 -0.81 67.87
CA TYR A 324 2.59 -2.02 68.71
C TYR A 324 3.73 -2.08 69.74
N GLN A 325 4.93 -1.63 69.37
CA GLN A 325 6.06 -1.55 70.33
C GLN A 325 5.80 -0.50 71.40
N GLU A 326 5.30 0.68 71.04
CA GLU A 326 5.07 1.76 72.00
C GLU A 326 3.98 1.38 73.04
N LYS A 327 2.92 0.68 72.62
CA LYS A 327 1.92 0.13 73.54
C LYS A 327 2.50 -0.93 74.49
N LYS A 328 3.40 -1.80 74.02
CA LYS A 328 4.06 -2.81 74.87
C LYS A 328 4.96 -2.16 75.92
N THR A 329 5.73 -1.13 75.56
CA THR A 329 6.62 -0.42 76.49
C THR A 329 5.85 0.40 77.53
N PHE A 330 4.68 0.95 77.17
CA PHE A 330 3.79 1.61 78.13
C PHE A 330 3.18 0.62 79.13
N GLN A 331 2.74 -0.55 78.65
CA GLN A 331 2.15 -1.60 79.50
C GLN A 331 3.17 -2.21 80.47
N GLU A 332 4.43 -2.38 80.06
CA GLU A 332 5.50 -2.84 80.96
C GLU A 332 5.88 -1.79 82.02
N ARG A 333 5.96 -0.50 81.67
CA ARG A 333 6.19 0.55 82.68
C ARG A 333 5.06 0.66 83.70
N HIS A 334 3.80 0.42 83.30
CA HIS A 334 2.67 0.39 84.23
C HIS A 334 2.67 -0.85 85.14
N LYS A 335 3.10 -2.02 84.65
CA LYS A 335 3.24 -3.24 85.48
C LYS A 335 4.32 -3.09 86.55
N VAL A 336 5.46 -2.48 86.23
CA VAL A 336 6.56 -2.26 87.21
C VAL A 336 6.14 -1.28 88.33
N ARG A 337 5.20 -0.37 88.07
CA ARG A 337 4.70 0.58 89.08
C ARG A 337 3.71 -0.04 90.08
N TYR A 338 3.05 -1.14 89.73
CA TYR A 338 2.09 -1.84 90.62
C TYR A 338 2.68 -3.06 91.35
N SER A 339 3.92 -3.48 91.05
CA SER A 339 4.60 -4.55 91.79
C SER A 339 5.48 -4.05 92.94
N LYS A 340 5.37 -2.77 93.31
CA LYS A 340 6.15 -2.09 94.37
C LYS A 340 5.25 -1.40 95.42
N LEU A 341 4.00 -1.85 95.57
CA LEU A 341 3.08 -1.42 96.63
C LEU A 341 2.72 -2.61 97.51
#